data_AF-A0A838HCR4-F1
#
_entry.id   AF-A0A838HCR4-F1
#
_cell.length_a   1.000
_cell.length_b   1.000
_cell.length_c   1.000
_cell.angle_alpha   90.00
_cell.angle_beta   90.00
_cell.angle_gamma   90.00
#
_symmetry.space_group_name_H-M   'P 1'
#
loop_
_entity.id
_entity.type
_entity.pdbx_description
1 polymer ?
#
loop_
_entity_poly.entity_id
_entity_poly.type
_entity_poly.pdbx_seq_one_letter_code
_entity_poly.pdbx_strand_id
1 'polypeptide(L)'
;MTPLENLQRDYRAAFLQYLPRREEAALHTGYKLGRAAVTDGLSILELARVHHEVFLEVLCDIPTEDLTAVTTAASDFFLEVLATFDMAQRGFLDGN
;
A
#
# COMPACT_ATOMS: atom_id res chain seq x y z
N MET A 1 18.67 0.70 6.77
CA MET A 1 17.40 -0.02 6.52
C MET A 1 17.42 -0.54 5.10
N THR A 2 16.95 -1.75 4.89
CA THR A 2 16.76 -2.34 3.56
C THR A 2 15.60 -1.65 2.83
N PRO A 3 15.50 -1.78 1.49
CA PRO A 3 14.36 -1.22 0.75
C PRO A 3 13.01 -1.77 1.24
N LEU A 4 12.95 -3.06 1.60
CA LEU A 4 11.75 -3.68 2.14
C LEU A 4 11.34 -3.08 3.50
N GLU A 5 12.29 -2.81 4.40
CA GLU A 5 12.02 -2.16 5.69
C GLU A 5 11.51 -0.72 5.52
N ASN A 6 12.03 0.02 4.52
CA ASN A 6 11.53 1.36 4.19
C ASN A 6 10.11 1.30 3.65
N LEU A 7 9.85 0.38 2.71
CA LEU A 7 8.51 0.16 2.17
C LEU A 7 7.52 -0.17 3.29
N GLN A 8 7.86 -1.09 4.20
CA GLN A 8 6.98 -1.47 5.31
C GLN A 8 6.65 -0.28 6.23
N ARG A 9 7.65 0.53 6.58
CA ARG A 9 7.44 1.75 7.39
C ARG A 9 6.53 2.75 6.68
N ASP A 10 6.83 3.06 5.43
CA ASP A 10 6.14 4.12 4.68
C ASP A 10 4.72 3.67 4.30
N TYR A 11 4.54 2.38 3.98
CA TYR A 11 3.25 1.76 3.74
C TYR A 11 2.36 1.82 4.98
N ARG A 12 2.90 1.45 6.16
CA ARG A 12 2.17 1.52 7.44
C ARG A 12 1.67 2.92 7.74
N ALA A 13 2.54 3.93 7.58
CA ALA A 13 2.17 5.33 7.81
C ALA A 13 1.03 5.77 6.88
N ALA A 14 1.14 5.46 5.59
CA ALA A 14 0.12 5.79 4.60
C ALA A 14 -1.21 5.07 4.87
N PHE A 15 -1.15 3.79 5.21
CA PHE A 15 -2.32 2.95 5.47
C PHE A 15 -3.11 3.43 6.69
N LEU A 16 -2.42 3.73 7.80
CA LEU A 16 -3.06 4.28 9.01
C LEU A 16 -3.65 5.68 8.78
N GLN A 17 -3.07 6.48 7.89
CA GLN A 17 -3.63 7.77 7.52
C GLN A 17 -4.88 7.62 6.63
N TYR A 18 -4.92 6.60 5.77
CA TYR A 18 -6.03 6.34 4.85
C TYR A 18 -7.30 5.87 5.57
N LEU A 19 -7.17 4.90 6.48
CA LEU A 19 -8.33 4.19 7.06
C LEU A 19 -9.39 5.07 7.74
N PRO A 20 -9.06 6.09 8.58
CA PRO A 20 -10.07 6.85 9.32
C PRO A 20 -10.90 7.80 8.46
N ARG A 21 -10.36 8.25 7.33
CA ARG A 21 -10.89 9.39 6.57
C ARG A 21 -11.20 9.09 5.12
N ARG A 22 -10.65 7.99 4.56
CA ARG A 22 -10.74 7.63 3.14
C ARG A 22 -10.47 8.84 2.22
N GLU A 23 -9.60 9.75 2.68
CA GLU A 23 -9.37 11.03 2.03
C GLU A 23 -8.59 10.82 0.72
N GLU A 24 -8.99 11.53 -0.34
CA GLU A 24 -8.31 11.52 -1.64
C GLU A 24 -6.81 11.85 -1.54
N ALA A 25 -6.40 12.61 -0.51
CA ALA A 25 -4.99 12.90 -0.23
C ALA A 25 -4.15 11.64 0.04
N ALA A 26 -4.76 10.56 0.54
CA ALA A 26 -4.07 9.30 0.80
C ALA A 26 -3.95 8.42 -0.46
N LEU A 27 -4.71 8.68 -1.53
CA LEU A 27 -4.48 8.08 -2.86
C LEU A 27 -3.17 8.58 -3.47
N HIS A 28 -2.82 9.85 -3.26
CA HIS A 28 -1.52 10.40 -3.70
C HIS A 28 -0.33 9.69 -3.02
N THR A 29 -0.52 9.19 -1.80
CA THR A 29 0.51 8.41 -1.10
C THR A 29 0.58 6.98 -1.63
N GLY A 30 -0.55 6.35 -1.95
CA GLY A 30 -0.58 5.04 -2.62
C GLY A 30 0.21 5.03 -3.95
N TYR A 31 0.06 6.08 -4.74
CA TYR A 31 0.84 6.31 -5.96
C TYR A 31 2.36 6.32 -5.74
N LYS A 32 2.81 7.03 -4.70
CA LYS A 32 4.25 7.11 -4.38
C LYS A 32 4.80 5.75 -3.95
N LEU A 33 4.03 4.98 -3.19
CA LEU A 33 4.45 3.65 -2.72
C LEU A 33 4.64 2.67 -3.87
N GLY A 34 3.68 2.60 -4.81
CA GLY A 34 3.78 1.71 -5.97
C GLY A 34 4.98 2.05 -6.86
N ARG A 35 5.22 3.34 -7.10
CA ARG A 35 6.40 3.84 -7.85
C ARG A 35 7.73 3.57 -7.15
N ALA A 36 7.78 3.80 -5.84
CA ALA A 36 8.99 3.58 -5.05
C ALA A 36 9.39 2.11 -5.05
N ALA A 37 8.42 1.19 -4.88
CA ALA A 37 8.68 -0.25 -4.92
C ALA A 37 9.33 -0.70 -6.24
N VAL A 38 8.87 -0.20 -7.39
CA VAL A 38 9.52 -0.48 -8.69
C VAL A 38 10.93 0.09 -8.75
N THR A 39 11.13 1.33 -8.29
CA THR A 39 12.44 2.00 -8.30
C THR A 39 13.46 1.28 -7.43
N ASP A 40 12.99 0.74 -6.30
CA ASP A 40 13.79 -0.01 -5.34
C ASP A 40 13.98 -1.49 -5.72
N GLY A 41 13.44 -1.93 -6.86
CA GLY A 41 13.56 -3.30 -7.35
C GLY A 41 12.76 -4.33 -6.55
N LEU A 42 11.77 -3.89 -5.77
CA LEU A 42 10.88 -4.76 -5.01
C LEU A 42 9.84 -5.41 -5.92
N SER A 43 9.54 -6.67 -5.61
CA SER A 43 8.54 -7.45 -6.32
C SER A 43 7.11 -7.13 -5.85
N ILE A 44 6.14 -7.41 -6.71
CA ILE A 44 4.71 -7.35 -6.35
C ILE A 44 4.36 -8.29 -5.18
N LEU A 45 5.10 -9.39 -5.02
CA LEU A 45 4.89 -10.35 -3.94
C LEU A 45 5.33 -9.77 -2.59
N GLU A 46 6.44 -9.03 -2.56
CA GLU A 46 6.88 -8.31 -1.36
C GLU A 46 5.90 -7.22 -0.97
N LEU A 47 5.39 -6.48 -1.96
CA LEU A 47 4.37 -5.46 -1.75
C LEU A 47 3.06 -6.04 -1.17
N ALA A 48 2.58 -7.16 -1.74
CA ALA A 48 1.41 -7.87 -1.24
C ALA A 48 1.60 -8.38 0.19
N ARG A 49 2.79 -8.90 0.49
CA ARG A 49 3.14 -9.34 1.84
C ARG A 49 3.11 -8.18 2.83
N VAL A 50 3.74 -7.05 2.50
CA VAL A 50 3.73 -5.85 3.36
C VAL A 50 2.31 -5.37 3.62
N HIS A 51 1.44 -5.36 2.60
CA HIS A 51 0.04 -4.99 2.79
C HIS A 51 -0.65 -5.87 3.83
N HIS A 52 -0.54 -7.20 3.70
CA HIS A 52 -1.20 -8.12 4.61
C HIS A 52 -0.64 -8.07 6.03
N GLU A 53 0.68 -7.91 6.19
CA GLU A 53 1.31 -7.74 7.51
C GLU A 53 0.80 -6.47 8.20
N VAL A 54 0.78 -5.33 7.51
CA VAL A 54 0.27 -4.07 8.04
C VAL A 54 -1.23 -4.14 8.31
N PHE A 55 -2.01 -4.78 7.44
CA PHE A 55 -3.45 -4.88 7.62
C PHE A 55 -3.81 -5.74 8.84
N LEU A 56 -3.10 -6.85 9.06
CA LEU A 56 -3.29 -7.69 10.25
C LEU A 56 -3.00 -6.92 11.54
N GLU A 57 -1.95 -6.09 11.57
CA GLU A 57 -1.63 -5.26 12.73
C GLU A 57 -2.78 -4.32 13.09
N VAL A 58 -3.50 -3.79 12.10
CA VAL A 58 -4.64 -2.90 12.32
C VAL A 58 -5.89 -3.66 12.75
N LEU A 59 -6.16 -4.83 12.15
CA LEU A 59 -7.38 -5.60 12.41
C LEU A 59 -7.60 -5.94 13.89
N CYS A 60 -6.51 -6.11 14.66
CA CYS A 60 -6.57 -6.43 16.09
C CYS A 60 -7.29 -5.36 16.93
N ASP A 61 -7.30 -4.11 16.48
CA ASP A 61 -7.82 -2.97 17.25
C ASP A 61 -9.16 -2.43 16.71
N ILE A 62 -9.74 -3.08 15.68
CA ILE A 62 -10.95 -2.62 15.00
C ILE A 62 -12.21 -3.22 15.66
N PRO A 63 -13.22 -2.40 16.03
CA PRO A 63 -14.52 -2.89 16.47
C PRO A 63 -15.20 -3.75 15.41
N THR A 64 -15.97 -4.75 15.82
CA THR A 64 -16.60 -5.70 14.88
C THR A 64 -17.55 -5.00 13.90
N GLU A 65 -18.24 -3.96 14.34
CA GLU A 65 -19.13 -3.13 13.52
C GLU A 65 -18.41 -2.39 12.38
N ASP A 66 -17.11 -2.11 12.54
CA ASP A 66 -16.31 -1.37 11.56
C ASP A 66 -15.50 -2.29 10.63
N LEU A 67 -15.41 -3.59 10.94
CA LEU A 67 -14.58 -4.55 10.20
C LEU A 67 -14.84 -4.55 8.69
N THR A 68 -16.11 -4.54 8.27
CA THR A 68 -16.45 -4.50 6.85
C THR A 68 -15.96 -3.22 6.19
N ALA A 69 -16.21 -2.07 6.82
CA ALA A 69 -15.82 -0.77 6.28
C ALA A 69 -14.29 -0.62 6.18
N VAL A 70 -13.56 -1.13 7.16
CA VAL A 70 -12.10 -1.09 7.22
C VAL A 70 -11.48 -2.08 6.23
N THR A 71 -12.05 -3.27 6.09
CA THR A 71 -11.59 -4.28 5.11
C THR A 71 -11.79 -3.79 3.68
N THR A 72 -12.93 -3.16 3.38
CA THR A 72 -13.15 -2.53 2.06
C THR A 72 -12.13 -1.43 1.80
N ALA A 73 -11.91 -0.54 2.76
CA ALA A 73 -10.92 0.53 2.63
C ALA A 73 -9.50 -0.02 2.43
N ALA A 74 -9.12 -1.07 3.17
CA ALA A 74 -7.83 -1.74 3.00
C ALA A 74 -7.65 -2.28 1.56
N SER A 75 -8.70 -2.91 1.02
CA SER A 75 -8.71 -3.40 -0.36
C SER A 75 -8.58 -2.28 -1.38
N ASP A 76 -9.31 -1.18 -1.22
CA ASP A 76 -9.27 -0.03 -2.13
C ASP A 76 -7.86 0.59 -2.15
N PHE A 77 -7.25 0.77 -0.98
CA PHE A 77 -5.87 1.25 -0.87
C PHE A 77 -4.89 0.31 -1.56
N PHE A 78 -5.02 -1.00 -1.37
CA PHE A 78 -4.12 -1.97 -1.97
C PHE A 78 -4.21 -1.95 -3.50
N LEU A 79 -5.42 -1.91 -4.05
CA LEU A 79 -5.64 -1.83 -5.50
C LEU A 79 -5.02 -0.58 -6.11
N GLU A 80 -5.08 0.57 -5.43
CA GLU A 80 -4.42 1.80 -5.88
C GLU A 80 -2.89 1.65 -5.93
N VAL A 81 -2.29 1.10 -4.88
CA VAL A 81 -0.84 0.85 -4.85
C VAL A 81 -0.43 -0.14 -5.95
N LEU A 82 -1.22 -1.20 -6.19
CA LEU A 82 -0.97 -2.18 -7.25
C LEU A 82 -1.11 -1.57 -8.65
N ALA A 83 -2.13 -0.74 -8.88
CA ALA A 83 -2.33 -0.07 -10.16
C ALA A 83 -1.12 0.82 -10.50
N THR A 84 -0.62 1.55 -9.51
CA THR A 84 0.51 2.46 -9.69
C THR A 84 1.85 1.72 -9.80
N PHE A 85 2.00 0.57 -9.13
CA PHE A 85 3.10 -0.36 -9.36
C PHE A 85 3.10 -0.90 -10.80
N ASP A 86 1.96 -1.40 -11.31
CA ASP A 86 1.84 -1.92 -12.68
C ASP A 86 2.18 -0.84 -13.72
N MET A 87 1.63 0.37 -13.56
CA MET A 87 1.95 1.51 -14.43
C MET A 87 3.44 1.86 -14.40
N ALA A 88 4.07 1.86 -13.22
CA ALA A 88 5.48 2.15 -13.05
C ALA A 88 6.37 1.07 -13.67
N GLN A 89 6.01 -0.20 -13.47
CA GLN A 89 6.74 -1.34 -14.00
C GLN A 89 6.72 -1.37 -15.52
N ARG A 90 5.56 -1.11 -16.15
CA ARG A 90 5.44 -0.99 -17.61
C ARG A 90 6.31 0.15 -18.15
N GLY A 91 6.21 1.34 -17.55
CA GLY A 91 7.03 2.48 -17.97
C GLY A 91 8.53 2.24 -17.82
N PHE A 92 8.95 1.44 -16.84
CA PHE A 92 10.34 1.05 -16.67
C PHE A 92 10.80 0.03 -17.73
N LEU A 93 9.94 -0.92 -18.10
CA LEU A 93 10.23 -1.94 -19.12
C LEU A 93 10.19 -1.39 -20.55
N ASP A 94 9.30 -0.43 -20.83
CA ASP A 94 9.16 0.19 -22.16
C ASP A 94 10.23 1.26 -22.45
N GLY A 95 10.84 1.81 -21.39
CA GLY A 95 11.86 2.86 -21.47
C GLY A 95 13.32 2.36 -21.51
N ASN A 96 13.51 1.04 -21.50
CA ASN A 96 14.81 0.36 -21.52
C ASN A 96 14.98 -0.47 -22.80
#